data_AF-A0A524ATM3-F1
#
_entry.id   AF-A0A524ATM3-F1
#
_cell.length_a   1.000
_cell.length_b   1.000
_cell.length_c   1.000
_cell.angle_alpha   90.00
_cell.angle_beta   90.00
_cell.angle_gamma   90.00
#
_symmetry.space_group_name_H-M   'P 1'
#
loop_
_entity.id
_entity.type
_entity.pdbx_description
1 polymer ?
#
loop_
_entity_poly.entity_id
_entity_poly.type
_entity_poly.pdbx_seq_one_letter_code
_entity_poly.pdbx_strand_id
1 'polypeptide(L)'
;DIPVVGAIRRSKELVIDERHLGLMPANETPESQNFIDRAAEHITDQVDLSALLTSNQTTIKSSPLVINNITSTLTVAVAKDSAFGFYYPDDLNAFESLGVDLVYFDTLTDAKLPKADALFIGGGFPEMQLDALSANQSLLTDIKTKIEAGLPAYAECGGLMYLSRKITDQGKSYKMAGVIEADTLMTPKPIGRGYVQLAPTNNHPWNKVAKQISAHEFHYSKLENIDPKTHYAYEVLRGVGVDNNHDGILTHNLLATYSHLRSVGGNYWVEQFVNFIKDKKS
;
A
#
# COMPACT_ATOMS: atom_id res chain seq x y z
N ASP A 1 42.14 9.61 -14.87
CA ASP A 1 41.31 10.37 -13.91
C ASP A 1 39.85 10.31 -14.31
N ILE A 2 38.95 10.15 -13.35
CA ILE A 2 37.50 10.18 -13.58
C ILE A 2 37.04 11.61 -13.29
N PRO A 3 36.41 12.31 -14.25
CA PRO A 3 35.95 13.68 -14.01
C PRO A 3 34.85 13.70 -12.94
N VAL A 4 35.03 14.55 -11.93
CA VAL A 4 34.02 14.80 -10.90
C VAL A 4 33.10 15.90 -11.39
N VAL A 5 31.84 15.56 -11.67
CA VAL A 5 30.84 16.49 -12.22
C VAL A 5 30.07 17.27 -11.15
N GLY A 6 30.28 16.97 -9.87
CA GLY A 6 29.63 17.69 -8.77
C GLY A 6 29.82 17.02 -7.41
N ALA A 7 29.57 17.77 -6.34
CA ALA A 7 29.58 17.27 -4.98
C ALA A 7 28.63 18.07 -4.10
N ILE A 8 27.60 17.40 -3.56
CA ILE A 8 26.58 18.03 -2.72
C ILE A 8 27.11 18.11 -1.29
N ARG A 9 27.27 19.32 -0.76
CA ARG A 9 27.68 19.58 0.62
C ARG A 9 26.53 19.25 1.57
N ARG A 10 26.88 18.84 2.80
CA ARG A 10 25.89 18.70 3.87
C ARG A 10 25.23 20.05 4.14
N SER A 11 23.91 20.07 4.12
CA SER A 11 23.10 21.24 4.47
C SER A 11 22.00 20.82 5.43
N LYS A 12 21.71 21.65 6.43
CA LYS A 12 20.57 21.44 7.34
C LYS A 12 19.24 21.57 6.61
N GLU A 13 19.23 22.23 5.46
CA GLU A 13 18.07 22.43 4.61
C GLU A 13 17.71 21.17 3.79
N LEU A 14 18.62 20.20 3.74
CA LEU A 14 18.45 18.91 3.06
C LEU A 14 18.14 17.77 4.04
N VAL A 15 17.75 18.08 5.27
CA VAL A 15 17.33 17.09 6.27
C VAL A 15 15.84 16.80 6.06
N ILE A 16 15.52 15.51 5.90
CA ILE A 16 14.15 15.01 6.00
C ILE A 16 13.99 14.49 7.41
N ASP A 17 12.94 14.93 8.10
CA ASP A 17 12.69 14.51 9.46
C ASP A 17 12.41 12.99 9.53
N GLU A 18 13.03 12.34 10.50
CA GLU A 18 12.82 10.94 10.82
C GLU A 18 11.92 10.83 12.05
N ARG A 19 10.98 9.88 12.02
CA ARG A 19 10.26 9.39 13.19
C ARG A 19 10.68 7.96 13.50
N HIS A 20 10.12 7.41 14.57
CA HIS A 20 10.32 6.02 14.99
C HIS A 20 10.02 4.99 13.88
N LEU A 21 9.25 5.36 12.85
CA LEU A 21 8.88 4.52 11.71
C LEU A 21 9.70 4.80 10.43
N GLY A 22 10.76 5.62 10.51
CA GLY A 22 11.59 6.01 9.38
C GLY A 22 11.34 7.45 8.92
N LEU A 23 11.64 7.73 7.65
CA LEU A 23 11.46 9.06 7.07
C LEU A 23 9.98 9.46 7.09
N MET A 24 9.70 10.72 7.39
CA MET A 24 8.34 11.24 7.31
C MET A 24 7.81 11.19 5.86
N PRO A 25 6.64 10.55 5.63
CA PRO A 25 6.04 10.49 4.31
C PRO A 25 5.56 11.85 3.78
N ALA A 26 5.62 12.02 2.46
CA ALA A 26 5.21 13.27 1.82
C ALA A 26 3.70 13.55 1.92
N ASN A 27 2.87 12.52 2.02
CA ASN A 27 1.42 12.65 2.19
C ASN A 27 1.02 13.13 3.61
N GLU A 28 1.96 13.18 4.55
CA GLU A 28 1.75 13.75 5.89
C GLU A 28 2.18 15.23 6.00
N THR A 29 2.99 15.73 5.05
CA THR A 29 3.57 17.08 5.14
C THR A 29 3.32 17.94 3.89
N PRO A 30 2.59 19.05 4.03
CA PRO A 30 2.44 20.02 2.94
C PRO A 30 3.77 20.63 2.48
N GLU A 31 4.82 20.61 3.31
CA GLU A 31 6.11 21.23 3.01
C GLU A 31 7.03 20.40 2.09
N SER A 32 6.61 19.20 1.65
CA SER A 32 7.44 18.34 0.78
C SER A 32 7.91 19.05 -0.49
N GLN A 33 7.06 19.90 -1.09
CA GLN A 33 7.44 20.67 -2.27
C GLN A 33 8.56 21.68 -1.96
N ASN A 34 8.47 22.39 -0.82
CA ASN A 34 9.51 23.33 -0.40
C ASN A 34 10.85 22.63 -0.14
N PHE A 35 10.83 21.38 0.33
CA PHE A 35 12.05 20.57 0.43
C PHE A 35 12.63 20.25 -0.95
N ILE A 36 11.79 19.79 -1.89
CA ILE A 36 12.22 19.46 -3.26
C ILE A 36 12.84 20.68 -3.94
N ASP A 37 12.21 21.85 -3.82
CA ASP A 37 12.71 23.09 -4.45
C ASP A 37 14.09 23.47 -3.90
N ARG A 38 14.28 23.44 -2.58
CA ARG A 38 15.59 23.68 -1.94
C ARG A 38 16.64 22.64 -2.35
N ALA A 39 16.25 21.37 -2.45
CA ALA A 39 17.14 20.32 -2.92
C ALA A 39 17.58 20.55 -4.38
N ALA A 40 16.65 20.97 -5.24
CA ALA A 40 16.94 21.30 -6.63
C ALA A 40 17.90 22.49 -6.74
N GLU A 41 17.72 23.54 -5.93
CA GLU A 41 18.64 24.68 -5.87
C GLU A 41 20.06 24.24 -5.46
N HIS A 42 20.19 23.47 -4.38
CA HIS A 42 21.47 22.96 -3.91
C HIS A 42 22.18 22.08 -4.96
N ILE A 43 21.43 21.23 -5.67
CA ILE A 43 21.98 20.37 -6.73
C ILE A 43 22.43 21.22 -7.91
N THR A 44 21.60 22.18 -8.35
CA THR A 44 21.90 23.06 -9.49
C THR A 44 23.16 23.90 -9.27
N ASP A 45 23.39 24.36 -8.03
CA ASP A 45 24.57 25.14 -7.67
C ASP A 45 25.86 24.30 -7.60
N GLN A 46 25.75 23.03 -7.20
CA GLN A 46 26.91 22.22 -6.80
C GLN A 46 27.25 21.08 -7.77
N VAL A 47 26.45 20.91 -8.82
CA VAL A 47 26.58 19.85 -9.81
C VAL A 47 26.50 20.44 -11.20
N ASP A 48 27.48 20.13 -12.05
CA ASP A 48 27.45 20.41 -13.48
C ASP A 48 26.42 19.50 -14.16
N LEU A 49 25.15 19.92 -14.09
CA LEU A 49 24.02 19.25 -14.71
C LEU A 49 24.18 19.13 -16.24
N SER A 50 24.89 20.07 -16.87
CA SER A 50 25.16 20.02 -18.31
C SER A 50 26.12 18.88 -18.64
N ALA A 51 27.20 18.73 -17.88
CA ALA A 51 28.12 17.60 -18.01
C ALA A 51 27.41 16.27 -17.70
N LEU A 52 26.53 16.22 -16.70
CA LEU A 52 25.75 15.02 -16.38
C LEU A 52 24.83 14.60 -17.53
N LEU A 53 24.02 15.53 -18.08
CA LEU A 53 23.07 15.23 -19.15
C LEU A 53 23.75 14.86 -20.48
N THR A 54 24.98 15.29 -20.69
CA THR A 54 25.78 14.95 -21.86
C THR A 54 26.57 13.66 -21.69
N SER A 55 26.85 13.24 -20.45
CA SER A 55 27.49 11.97 -20.12
C SER A 55 26.49 10.80 -20.19
N ASN A 56 26.75 9.81 -21.05
CA ASN A 56 25.91 8.62 -21.26
C ASN A 56 24.50 8.86 -21.84
N GLN A 57 24.45 9.10 -23.16
CA GLN A 57 23.25 8.90 -23.98
C GLN A 57 23.00 7.42 -24.32
N THR A 58 23.16 6.50 -23.36
CA THR A 58 22.59 5.17 -23.56
C THR A 58 21.09 5.33 -23.43
N THR A 59 20.41 5.61 -24.55
CA THR A 59 18.96 5.56 -24.62
C THR A 59 18.53 4.16 -24.24
N ILE A 60 18.14 3.98 -22.98
CA ILE A 60 17.32 2.86 -22.58
C ILE A 60 16.04 3.05 -23.39
N LYS A 61 15.84 2.20 -24.40
CA LYS A 61 14.56 2.15 -25.11
C LYS A 61 13.52 1.84 -24.05
N SER A 62 12.78 2.84 -23.57
CA SER A 62 11.58 2.57 -22.81
C SER A 62 10.66 1.82 -23.77
N SER A 63 10.25 0.61 -23.40
CA SER A 63 9.11 0.00 -24.09
C SER A 63 7.97 1.02 -24.02
N PRO A 64 7.33 1.38 -25.16
CA PRO A 64 6.20 2.27 -25.12
C PRO A 64 5.19 1.71 -24.12
N LEU A 65 4.67 2.57 -23.23
CA LEU A 65 3.53 2.24 -22.41
C LEU A 65 2.44 1.77 -23.37
N VAL A 66 2.17 0.47 -23.36
CA VAL A 66 1.05 -0.09 -24.12
C VAL A 66 -0.19 0.33 -23.36
N ILE A 67 -0.68 1.53 -23.68
CA ILE A 67 -2.01 1.96 -23.27
C ILE A 67 -2.95 1.14 -24.14
N ASN A 68 -3.32 -0.05 -23.65
CA ASN A 68 -4.42 -0.76 -24.26
C ASN A 68 -5.66 0.11 -24.00
N ASN A 69 -6.31 0.59 -25.05
CA ASN A 69 -7.62 1.23 -24.99
C ASN A 69 -8.68 0.17 -24.63
N ILE A 70 -8.55 -0.43 -23.44
CA ILE A 70 -9.52 -1.35 -22.89
C ILE A 70 -10.62 -0.49 -22.30
N THR A 71 -11.80 -0.55 -22.89
CA THR A 71 -13.02 0.01 -22.29
C THR A 71 -13.48 -0.92 -21.18
N SER A 72 -12.83 -0.84 -20.01
CA SER A 72 -13.41 -1.33 -18.76
C SER A 72 -14.21 -0.19 -18.12
N THR A 73 -15.33 -0.51 -17.49
CA THR A 73 -16.19 0.46 -16.77
C THR A 73 -16.06 0.26 -15.26
N LEU A 74 -14.98 -0.40 -14.83
CA LEU A 74 -14.74 -0.68 -13.43
C LEU A 74 -14.20 0.55 -12.73
N THR A 75 -14.73 0.81 -11.55
CA THR A 75 -14.21 1.83 -10.64
C THR A 75 -13.65 1.19 -9.37
N VAL A 76 -12.44 1.55 -8.95
CA VAL A 76 -11.85 1.12 -7.68
C VAL A 76 -11.74 2.31 -6.74
N ALA A 77 -12.34 2.21 -5.55
CA ALA A 77 -12.15 3.19 -4.49
C ALA A 77 -10.77 2.97 -3.84
N VAL A 78 -9.94 4.00 -3.77
CA VAL A 78 -8.59 3.94 -3.19
C VAL A 78 -8.46 4.90 -2.01
N ALA A 79 -8.11 4.40 -0.83
CA ALA A 79 -7.90 5.25 0.34
C ALA A 79 -6.68 6.16 0.12
N LYS A 80 -6.80 7.48 0.24
CA LYS A 80 -5.65 8.37 0.03
C LYS A 80 -5.73 9.62 0.89
N ASP A 81 -4.96 9.61 1.97
CA ASP A 81 -4.93 10.65 2.99
C ASP A 81 -3.61 10.55 3.81
N SER A 82 -3.55 11.20 4.97
CA SER A 82 -2.36 11.16 5.83
C SER A 82 -2.18 9.83 6.58
N ALA A 83 -3.21 8.99 6.67
CA ALA A 83 -3.10 7.62 7.21
C ALA A 83 -2.69 6.61 6.13
N PHE A 84 -3.12 6.80 4.87
CA PHE A 84 -2.88 5.87 3.77
C PHE A 84 -2.27 6.56 2.55
N GLY A 85 -1.00 6.26 2.28
CA GLY A 85 -0.26 6.86 1.17
C GLY A 85 0.80 5.98 0.53
N PHE A 86 0.97 4.73 0.98
CA PHE A 86 1.99 3.84 0.45
C PHE A 86 1.45 3.08 -0.74
N TYR A 87 1.64 3.68 -1.91
CA TYR A 87 1.25 3.13 -3.20
C TYR A 87 2.43 3.14 -4.15
N TYR A 88 2.60 2.05 -4.88
CA TYR A 88 3.50 2.04 -6.03
C TYR A 88 2.82 2.76 -7.21
N PRO A 89 3.44 3.81 -7.79
CA PRO A 89 2.89 4.47 -8.97
C PRO A 89 2.67 3.49 -10.14
N ASP A 90 3.56 2.50 -10.27
CA ASP A 90 3.42 1.45 -11.30
C ASP A 90 2.13 0.64 -11.14
N ASP A 91 1.67 0.40 -9.91
CA ASP A 91 0.45 -0.36 -9.64
C ASP A 91 -0.80 0.48 -9.98
N LEU A 92 -0.77 1.78 -9.65
CA LEU A 92 -1.83 2.71 -10.03
C LEU A 92 -1.92 2.84 -11.56
N ASN A 93 -0.77 3.01 -12.23
CA ASN A 93 -0.68 3.04 -13.68
C ASN A 93 -1.16 1.71 -14.31
N ALA A 94 -0.92 0.58 -13.64
CA ALA A 94 -1.41 -0.72 -14.12
C ALA A 94 -2.94 -0.79 -14.10
N PHE A 95 -3.61 -0.25 -13.07
CA PHE A 95 -5.08 -0.15 -13.06
C PHE A 95 -5.59 0.70 -14.24
N GLU A 96 -5.01 1.88 -14.45
CA GLU A 96 -5.38 2.78 -15.55
C GLU A 96 -5.16 2.12 -16.92
N SER A 97 -4.03 1.40 -17.09
CA SER A 97 -3.72 0.66 -18.33
C SER A 97 -4.70 -0.48 -18.64
N LEU A 98 -5.43 -0.96 -17.63
CA LEU A 98 -6.49 -1.96 -17.74
C LEU A 98 -7.87 -1.32 -17.93
N GLY A 99 -7.95 0.02 -18.04
CA GLY A 99 -9.20 0.77 -18.17
C GLY A 99 -10.00 0.85 -16.88
N VAL A 100 -9.35 0.84 -15.72
CA VAL A 100 -10.00 0.96 -14.41
C VAL A 100 -9.89 2.41 -13.93
N ASP A 101 -11.04 3.01 -13.60
CA ASP A 101 -11.09 4.32 -13.00
C ASP A 101 -10.76 4.23 -11.51
N LEU A 102 -9.77 4.99 -11.04
CA LEU A 102 -9.46 5.11 -9.63
C LEU A 102 -10.16 6.33 -9.04
N VAL A 103 -10.95 6.13 -7.99
CA VAL A 103 -11.59 7.22 -7.23
C VAL A 103 -11.01 7.22 -5.83
N TYR A 104 -10.36 8.33 -5.47
CA TYR A 104 -9.76 8.49 -4.15
C TYR A 104 -10.78 8.95 -3.12
N PHE A 105 -10.62 8.50 -1.88
CA PHE A 105 -11.42 8.94 -0.73
C PHE A 105 -10.54 9.12 0.50
N ASP A 106 -10.98 9.96 1.43
CA ASP A 106 -10.30 10.30 2.67
C ASP A 106 -10.93 9.54 3.85
N THR A 107 -10.15 8.65 4.46
CA THR A 107 -10.60 7.82 5.59
C THR A 107 -10.89 8.62 6.86
N LEU A 108 -10.34 9.83 6.97
CA LEU A 108 -10.47 10.72 8.12
C LEU A 108 -11.74 11.59 8.04
N THR A 109 -12.17 11.94 6.83
CA THR A 109 -13.22 12.96 6.62
C THR A 109 -14.43 12.50 5.83
N ASP A 110 -14.30 11.58 4.87
CA ASP A 110 -15.44 11.11 4.08
C ASP A 110 -16.36 10.22 4.91
N ALA A 111 -17.67 10.46 4.84
CA ALA A 111 -18.63 9.70 5.63
C ALA A 111 -18.99 8.32 5.03
N LYS A 112 -18.70 8.10 3.74
CA LYS A 112 -19.04 6.89 2.98
C LYS A 112 -18.03 6.65 1.87
N LEU A 113 -17.84 5.39 1.48
CA LEU A 113 -17.09 5.07 0.26
C LEU A 113 -17.80 5.68 -0.97
N PRO A 114 -17.05 6.23 -1.93
CA PRO A 114 -17.60 6.62 -3.22
C PRO A 114 -18.21 5.39 -3.93
N LYS A 115 -19.04 5.65 -4.95
CA LYS A 115 -19.58 4.57 -5.77
C LYS A 115 -18.43 3.91 -6.54
N ALA A 116 -18.13 2.66 -6.21
CA ALA A 116 -17.07 1.88 -6.82
C ALA A 116 -17.46 0.41 -6.88
N ASP A 117 -16.82 -0.34 -7.78
CA ASP A 117 -16.97 -1.79 -7.94
C ASP A 117 -16.03 -2.59 -7.03
N ALA A 118 -14.99 -1.97 -6.49
CA ALA A 118 -14.07 -2.59 -5.56
C ALA A 118 -13.38 -1.56 -4.66
N LEU A 119 -12.68 -2.05 -3.65
CA LEU A 119 -11.92 -1.25 -2.67
C LEU A 119 -10.45 -1.68 -2.64
N PHE A 120 -9.55 -0.70 -2.65
CA PHE A 120 -8.13 -0.89 -2.38
C PHE A 120 -7.67 0.04 -1.25
N ILE A 121 -7.14 -0.53 -0.18
CA ILE A 121 -6.53 0.22 0.92
C ILE A 121 -5.07 -0.21 1.03
N GLY A 122 -4.16 0.62 0.52
CA GLY A 122 -2.74 0.34 0.57
C GLY A 122 -2.14 0.50 1.96
N GLY A 123 -0.80 0.54 1.99
CA GLY A 123 -0.07 0.78 3.22
C GLY A 123 -0.17 2.21 3.73
N GLY A 124 0.23 2.37 4.98
CA GLY A 124 0.33 3.65 5.65
C GLY A 124 0.52 3.47 7.14
N PHE A 125 0.38 4.56 7.88
CA PHE A 125 0.56 4.60 9.34
C PHE A 125 -0.75 4.98 10.03
N PRO A 126 -1.78 4.12 10.02
CA PRO A 126 -3.06 4.41 10.70
C PRO A 126 -2.87 4.68 12.21
N GLU A 127 -1.80 4.16 12.83
CA GLU A 127 -1.43 4.44 14.21
C GLU A 127 -1.20 5.94 14.49
N MET A 128 -0.83 6.72 13.47
CA MET A 128 -0.62 8.17 13.60
C MET A 128 -1.94 8.96 13.56
N GLN A 129 -3.06 8.32 13.20
CA GLN A 129 -4.37 8.96 12.97
C GLN A 129 -5.51 8.25 13.73
N LEU A 130 -5.20 7.48 14.78
CA LEU A 130 -6.16 6.59 15.46
C LEU A 130 -7.41 7.30 16.00
N ASP A 131 -7.26 8.49 16.60
CA ASP A 131 -8.40 9.25 17.12
C ASP A 131 -9.34 9.67 15.98
N ALA A 132 -8.81 10.17 14.86
CA ALA A 132 -9.62 10.59 13.70
C ALA A 132 -10.27 9.40 12.98
N LEU A 133 -9.49 8.35 12.71
CA LEU A 133 -9.98 7.11 12.09
C LEU A 133 -11.11 6.48 12.90
N SER A 134 -10.91 6.35 14.23
CA SER A 134 -11.93 5.79 15.11
C SER A 134 -13.11 6.73 15.35
N ALA A 135 -12.99 8.04 15.13
CA ALA A 135 -14.12 8.95 15.17
C ALA A 135 -15.04 8.80 13.95
N ASN A 136 -14.51 8.39 12.78
CA ASN A 136 -15.27 8.23 11.54
C ASN A 136 -16.09 6.91 11.49
N GLN A 137 -16.97 6.72 12.48
CA GLN A 137 -17.82 5.54 12.59
C GLN A 137 -18.73 5.32 11.37
N SER A 138 -19.10 6.40 10.67
CA SER A 138 -19.92 6.32 9.45
C SER A 138 -19.20 5.55 8.35
N LEU A 139 -17.96 5.93 8.04
CA LEU A 139 -17.18 5.28 7.01
C LEU A 139 -16.79 3.86 7.39
N LEU A 140 -16.36 3.64 8.65
CA LEU A 140 -16.05 2.31 9.17
C LEU A 140 -17.22 1.33 8.96
N THR A 141 -18.44 1.76 9.30
CA THR A 141 -19.67 0.96 9.15
C THR A 141 -20.02 0.73 7.68
N ASP A 142 -19.87 1.75 6.83
CA ASP A 142 -20.15 1.66 5.39
C ASP A 142 -19.19 0.70 4.68
N ILE A 143 -17.89 0.78 4.98
CA ILE A 143 -16.85 -0.15 4.49
C ILE A 143 -17.22 -1.58 4.90
N LYS A 144 -17.48 -1.81 6.19
CA LYS A 144 -17.83 -3.13 6.69
C LYS A 144 -19.04 -3.71 5.99
N THR A 145 -20.12 -2.94 5.93
CA THR A 145 -21.39 -3.35 5.31
C THR A 145 -21.19 -3.71 3.83
N LYS A 146 -20.39 -2.93 3.09
CA LYS A 146 -20.14 -3.18 1.67
C LYS A 146 -19.28 -4.43 1.44
N ILE A 147 -18.24 -4.66 2.25
CA ILE A 147 -17.42 -5.88 2.13
C ILE A 147 -18.24 -7.11 2.52
N GLU A 148 -19.03 -7.05 3.60
CA GLU A 148 -19.94 -8.13 4.00
C GLU A 148 -20.99 -8.44 2.93
N ALA A 149 -21.46 -7.42 2.21
CA ALA A 149 -22.37 -7.55 1.06
C ALA A 149 -21.67 -8.06 -0.22
N GLY A 150 -20.36 -8.32 -0.18
CA GLY A 150 -19.62 -8.94 -1.28
C GLY A 150 -18.78 -7.99 -2.12
N LEU A 151 -18.54 -6.74 -1.72
CA LEU A 151 -17.61 -5.84 -2.41
C LEU A 151 -16.21 -6.48 -2.46
N PRO A 152 -15.63 -6.71 -3.65
CA PRO A 152 -14.22 -7.13 -3.78
C PRO A 152 -13.30 -6.10 -3.13
N ALA A 153 -12.39 -6.56 -2.28
CA ALA A 153 -11.47 -5.68 -1.58
C ALA A 153 -10.05 -6.25 -1.50
N TYR A 154 -9.07 -5.36 -1.59
CA TYR A 154 -7.67 -5.68 -1.33
C TYR A 154 -7.10 -4.68 -0.33
N ALA A 155 -6.36 -5.16 0.68
CA ALA A 155 -5.76 -4.30 1.69
C ALA A 155 -4.34 -4.74 2.06
N GLU A 156 -3.45 -3.78 2.29
CA GLU A 156 -2.05 -4.02 2.63
C GLU A 156 -1.65 -3.31 3.93
N CYS A 157 -0.88 -3.99 4.78
CA CYS A 157 -0.28 -3.50 6.02
C CYS A 157 -1.24 -2.63 6.86
N GLY A 158 -1.09 -1.31 6.85
CA GLY A 158 -2.00 -0.37 7.52
C GLY A 158 -3.48 -0.58 7.14
N GLY A 159 -3.77 -0.93 5.89
CA GLY A 159 -5.13 -1.28 5.45
C GLY A 159 -5.68 -2.53 6.14
N LEU A 160 -4.85 -3.57 6.32
CA LEU A 160 -5.23 -4.75 7.12
C LEU A 160 -5.54 -4.34 8.57
N MET A 161 -4.71 -3.48 9.16
CA MET A 161 -4.90 -2.99 10.53
C MET A 161 -6.22 -2.22 10.67
N TYR A 162 -6.54 -1.36 9.70
CA TYR A 162 -7.76 -0.57 9.65
C TYR A 162 -9.03 -1.42 9.43
N LEU A 163 -8.90 -2.58 8.81
CA LEU A 163 -10.01 -3.52 8.60
C LEU A 163 -10.22 -4.51 9.77
N SER A 164 -9.28 -4.56 10.73
CA SER A 164 -9.42 -5.32 11.99
C SER A 164 -10.51 -4.75 12.90
N ARG A 165 -10.87 -5.44 13.98
CA ARG A 165 -11.85 -4.94 14.97
C ARG A 165 -11.37 -3.67 15.67
N LYS A 166 -10.09 -3.61 15.99
CA LYS A 166 -9.48 -2.50 16.73
C LYS A 166 -7.98 -2.48 16.56
N ILE A 167 -7.41 -1.29 16.67
CA ILE A 167 -5.96 -1.10 16.85
C ILE A 167 -5.72 -0.67 18.30
N THR A 168 -4.80 -1.34 18.98
CA THR A 168 -4.32 -0.96 20.31
C THR A 168 -2.92 -0.39 20.20
N ASP A 169 -2.74 0.85 20.61
CA ASP A 169 -1.44 1.51 20.69
C ASP A 169 -1.25 2.14 22.08
N GLN A 170 -0.06 1.97 22.66
CA GLN A 170 0.29 2.50 23.98
C GLN A 170 -0.76 2.27 25.09
N GLY A 171 -1.44 1.11 25.05
CA GLY A 171 -2.46 0.73 26.02
C GLY A 171 -3.86 1.32 25.79
N LYS A 172 -4.05 2.16 24.77
CA LYS A 172 -5.37 2.65 24.34
C LYS A 172 -5.85 1.88 23.10
N SER A 173 -7.09 1.41 23.13
CA SER A 173 -7.71 0.69 22.03
C SER A 173 -8.71 1.56 21.28
N TYR A 174 -8.67 1.48 19.96
CA TYR A 174 -9.47 2.27 19.03
C TYR A 174 -10.25 1.34 18.11
N LYS A 175 -11.58 1.48 18.09
CA LYS A 175 -12.43 0.67 17.20
C LYS A 175 -12.15 1.03 15.74
N MET A 176 -12.06 0.00 14.92
CA MET A 176 -11.82 0.10 13.47
C MET A 176 -12.97 -0.60 12.73
N ALA A 177 -12.80 -0.93 11.44
CA ALA A 177 -13.94 -1.34 10.62
C ALA A 177 -14.52 -2.68 11.07
N GLY A 178 -13.70 -3.59 11.60
CA GLY A 178 -14.15 -4.87 12.16
C GLY A 178 -14.71 -5.82 11.13
N VAL A 179 -14.10 -5.85 9.94
CA VAL A 179 -14.38 -6.82 8.86
C VAL A 179 -13.53 -8.07 9.05
N ILE A 180 -12.29 -7.87 9.49
CA ILE A 180 -11.39 -8.94 9.90
C ILE A 180 -11.61 -9.19 11.38
N GLU A 181 -11.98 -10.41 11.71
CA GLU A 181 -12.18 -10.88 13.09
C GLU A 181 -10.85 -11.13 13.82
N ALA A 182 -10.00 -10.10 13.86
CA ALA A 182 -8.75 -10.03 14.60
C ALA A 182 -8.59 -8.65 15.26
N ASP A 183 -7.68 -8.55 16.22
CA ASP A 183 -7.31 -7.29 16.87
C ASP A 183 -5.86 -6.96 16.50
N THR A 184 -5.59 -5.72 16.09
CA THR A 184 -4.23 -5.24 15.86
C THR A 184 -3.62 -4.70 17.16
N LEU A 185 -2.41 -5.13 17.48
CA LEU A 185 -1.61 -4.59 18.58
C LEU A 185 -0.31 -4.00 18.04
N MET A 186 -0.08 -2.71 18.29
CA MET A 186 1.19 -2.05 18.04
C MET A 186 2.25 -2.50 19.04
N THR A 187 3.49 -2.64 18.59
CA THR A 187 4.60 -3.08 19.41
C THR A 187 5.79 -2.11 19.31
N PRO A 188 6.64 -2.01 20.36
CA PRO A 188 7.76 -1.05 20.35
C PRO A 188 8.88 -1.36 19.35
N LYS A 189 8.88 -2.56 18.75
CA LYS A 189 9.92 -3.03 17.82
C LYS A 189 9.25 -3.54 16.55
N PRO A 190 9.91 -3.45 15.38
CA PRO A 190 9.34 -4.02 14.16
C PRO A 190 9.15 -5.53 14.31
N ILE A 191 8.01 -6.03 13.85
CA ILE A 191 7.67 -7.45 13.79
C ILE A 191 8.16 -8.03 12.46
N GLY A 192 7.70 -7.49 11.34
CA GLY A 192 8.19 -7.80 9.99
C GLY A 192 9.02 -6.64 9.45
N ARG A 193 10.16 -6.94 8.82
CA ARG A 193 11.02 -5.94 8.16
C ARG A 193 11.88 -6.53 7.05
N GLY A 194 11.65 -6.06 5.83
CA GLY A 194 12.48 -6.33 4.66
C GLY A 194 11.72 -7.10 3.58
N TYR A 195 12.46 -7.82 2.73
CA TYR A 195 11.85 -8.62 1.67
C TYR A 195 11.08 -9.82 2.23
N VAL A 196 10.02 -10.21 1.54
CA VAL A 196 9.19 -11.39 1.82
C VAL A 196 9.12 -12.26 0.57
N GLN A 197 9.03 -13.58 0.75
CA GLN A 197 8.69 -14.52 -0.31
C GLN A 197 7.43 -15.28 0.07
N LEU A 198 6.44 -15.26 -0.83
CA LEU A 198 5.13 -15.87 -0.63
C LEU A 198 4.86 -16.94 -1.69
N ALA A 199 4.10 -17.97 -1.33
CA ALA A 199 3.50 -18.92 -2.27
C ALA A 199 1.98 -18.92 -2.10
N PRO A 200 1.18 -18.90 -3.19
CA PRO A 200 -0.27 -18.93 -3.08
C PRO A 200 -0.75 -20.28 -2.52
N THR A 201 -1.70 -20.24 -1.59
CA THR A 201 -2.40 -21.43 -1.11
C THR A 201 -3.48 -21.86 -2.11
N ASN A 202 -4.08 -23.03 -1.90
CA ASN A 202 -5.25 -23.46 -2.66
C ASN A 202 -6.50 -22.58 -2.43
N ASN A 203 -6.49 -21.72 -1.40
CA ASN A 203 -7.60 -20.81 -1.11
C ASN A 203 -7.43 -19.45 -1.80
N HIS A 204 -6.31 -19.21 -2.50
CA HIS A 204 -6.04 -17.91 -3.10
C HIS A 204 -7.18 -17.50 -4.06
N PRO A 205 -7.80 -16.31 -3.88
CA PRO A 205 -9.03 -15.94 -4.58
C PRO A 205 -8.80 -15.56 -6.05
N TRP A 206 -7.58 -15.17 -6.39
CA TRP A 206 -7.22 -14.73 -7.74
C TRP A 206 -6.62 -15.85 -8.58
N ASN A 207 -6.90 -15.80 -9.89
CA ASN A 207 -6.38 -16.73 -10.88
C ASN A 207 -5.00 -16.29 -11.39
N LYS A 208 -4.21 -17.25 -11.91
CA LYS A 208 -2.88 -17.01 -12.53
C LYS A 208 -1.86 -16.32 -11.61
N VAL A 209 -1.94 -16.60 -10.32
CA VAL A 209 -0.98 -16.10 -9.32
C VAL A 209 0.33 -16.85 -9.47
N ALA A 210 1.45 -16.13 -9.38
CA ALA A 210 2.77 -16.73 -9.50
C ALA A 210 3.01 -17.73 -8.36
N LYS A 211 3.67 -18.86 -8.65
CA LYS A 211 3.99 -19.88 -7.63
C LYS A 211 4.87 -19.36 -6.49
N GLN A 212 5.64 -18.31 -6.77
CA GLN A 212 6.47 -17.63 -5.80
C GLN A 212 6.44 -16.14 -6.11
N ILE A 213 6.15 -15.33 -5.10
CA ILE A 213 5.98 -13.89 -5.18
C ILE A 213 7.05 -13.24 -4.31
N SER A 214 7.78 -12.28 -4.87
CA SER A 214 8.67 -11.41 -4.09
C SER A 214 7.91 -10.15 -3.69
N ALA A 215 7.89 -9.88 -2.40
CA ALA A 215 7.19 -8.75 -1.79
C ALA A 215 8.10 -8.08 -0.74
N HIS A 216 7.57 -7.12 -0.01
CA HIS A 216 8.23 -6.59 1.17
C HIS A 216 7.22 -6.35 2.30
N GLU A 217 7.71 -6.35 3.54
CA GLU A 217 6.94 -6.03 4.72
C GLU A 217 7.72 -5.05 5.59
N PHE A 218 7.02 -4.12 6.23
CA PHE A 218 7.59 -3.31 7.29
C PHE A 218 6.47 -2.86 8.24
N HIS A 219 6.32 -3.57 9.35
CA HIS A 219 5.25 -3.31 10.30
C HIS A 219 5.70 -3.51 11.75
N TYR A 220 5.17 -2.67 12.63
CA TYR A 220 5.37 -2.72 14.08
C TYR A 220 4.20 -3.39 14.79
N SER A 221 3.20 -3.84 14.05
CA SER A 221 2.01 -4.48 14.59
C SER A 221 2.05 -5.99 14.44
N LYS A 222 1.25 -6.65 15.28
CA LYS A 222 0.84 -8.05 15.11
C LYS A 222 -0.67 -8.16 15.25
N LEU A 223 -1.25 -9.24 14.72
CA LEU A 223 -2.64 -9.58 14.97
C LEU A 223 -2.77 -10.52 16.17
N GLU A 224 -3.77 -10.28 17.00
CA GLU A 224 -4.17 -11.10 18.13
C GLU A 224 -5.64 -11.52 17.96
N ASN A 225 -6.07 -12.55 18.69
CA ASN A 225 -7.45 -13.03 18.69
C ASN A 225 -7.98 -13.36 17.27
N ILE A 226 -7.11 -13.92 16.42
CA ILE A 226 -7.45 -14.42 15.09
C ILE A 226 -8.23 -15.72 15.26
N ASP A 227 -9.34 -15.88 14.52
CA ASP A 227 -10.07 -17.15 14.49
C ASP A 227 -9.16 -18.26 13.92
N PRO A 228 -8.96 -19.40 14.61
CA PRO A 228 -8.20 -20.54 14.09
C PRO A 228 -8.71 -21.10 12.75
N LYS A 229 -9.93 -20.77 12.34
CA LYS A 229 -10.52 -21.13 11.04
C LYS A 229 -10.26 -20.11 9.94
N THR A 230 -9.48 -19.06 10.22
CA THR A 230 -9.10 -18.06 9.22
C THR A 230 -8.35 -18.74 8.07
N HIS A 231 -8.78 -18.45 6.85
CA HIS A 231 -8.08 -18.88 5.65
C HIS A 231 -7.10 -17.80 5.19
N TYR A 232 -5.98 -18.25 4.65
CA TYR A 232 -4.91 -17.39 4.15
C TYR A 232 -4.70 -17.62 2.65
N ALA A 233 -4.38 -16.55 1.93
CA ALA A 233 -4.06 -16.60 0.52
C ALA A 233 -2.62 -17.06 0.26
N TYR A 234 -1.73 -16.88 1.24
CA TYR A 234 -0.30 -17.14 1.07
C TYR A 234 0.29 -17.99 2.21
N GLU A 235 1.19 -18.90 1.83
CA GLU A 235 2.24 -19.41 2.70
C GLU A 235 3.44 -18.45 2.66
N VAL A 236 4.03 -18.17 3.82
CA VAL A 236 5.23 -17.36 3.96
C VAL A 236 6.45 -18.27 3.86
N LEU A 237 7.17 -18.19 2.73
CA LEU A 237 8.42 -18.92 2.50
C LEU A 237 9.62 -18.24 3.16
N ARG A 238 9.55 -16.90 3.28
CA ARG A 238 10.55 -16.06 3.96
C ARG A 238 9.89 -14.76 4.38
N GLY A 239 10.10 -14.33 5.62
CA GLY A 239 9.46 -13.13 6.19
C GLY A 239 8.62 -13.50 7.40
N VAL A 240 7.72 -12.60 7.81
CA VAL A 240 6.85 -12.79 8.97
C VAL A 240 5.37 -12.90 8.57
N GLY A 241 4.87 -12.02 7.72
CA GLY A 241 3.44 -12.01 7.38
C GLY A 241 2.55 -11.88 8.62
N VAL A 242 1.43 -12.62 8.65
CA VAL A 242 0.48 -12.57 9.77
C VAL A 242 0.98 -13.38 10.98
N ASP A 243 1.54 -14.57 10.76
CA ASP A 243 1.86 -15.52 11.84
C ASP A 243 3.19 -16.27 11.70
N ASN A 244 4.11 -15.81 10.85
CA ASN A 244 5.37 -16.44 10.40
C ASN A 244 5.23 -17.61 9.42
N ASN A 245 4.00 -18.11 9.18
CA ASN A 245 3.74 -19.22 8.27
C ASN A 245 2.78 -18.81 7.15
N HIS A 246 1.92 -17.83 7.39
CA HIS A 246 0.87 -17.41 6.49
C HIS A 246 0.73 -15.89 6.42
N ASP A 247 0.18 -15.42 5.30
CA ASP A 247 -0.21 -14.03 5.08
C ASP A 247 -1.44 -13.98 4.15
N GLY A 248 -2.11 -12.82 4.09
CA GLY A 248 -3.26 -12.62 3.23
C GLY A 248 -4.53 -13.24 3.82
N ILE A 249 -5.07 -12.67 4.89
CA ILE A 249 -6.35 -13.06 5.46
C ILE A 249 -7.46 -12.95 4.42
N LEU A 250 -8.25 -14.02 4.32
CA LEU A 250 -9.42 -14.11 3.46
C LEU A 250 -10.70 -14.03 4.29
N THR A 251 -11.54 -13.04 3.97
CA THR A 251 -12.89 -12.91 4.53
C THR A 251 -13.81 -12.31 3.48
N HIS A 252 -15.01 -12.87 3.26
CA HIS A 252 -15.88 -12.48 2.14
C HIS A 252 -15.13 -12.47 0.78
N ASN A 253 -15.10 -11.33 0.10
CA ASN A 253 -14.28 -11.08 -1.09
C ASN A 253 -13.07 -10.15 -0.80
N LEU A 254 -12.65 -10.06 0.46
CA LEU A 254 -11.46 -9.33 0.92
C LEU A 254 -10.24 -10.26 0.98
N LEU A 255 -9.13 -9.77 0.43
CA LEU A 255 -7.79 -10.24 0.71
C LEU A 255 -7.03 -9.13 1.46
N ALA A 256 -6.60 -9.37 2.69
CA ALA A 256 -5.86 -8.40 3.50
C ALA A 256 -4.52 -8.98 3.96
N THR A 257 -3.41 -8.32 3.69
CA THR A 257 -2.06 -8.84 3.92
C THR A 257 -1.17 -7.83 4.65
N TYR A 258 -0.14 -8.28 5.37
CA TYR A 258 0.94 -7.40 5.84
C TYR A 258 1.97 -7.09 4.76
N SER A 259 2.11 -8.00 3.78
CA SER A 259 3.01 -7.83 2.66
C SER A 259 2.50 -6.80 1.66
N HIS A 260 3.40 -5.98 1.15
CA HIS A 260 3.17 -5.07 0.04
C HIS A 260 3.59 -5.72 -1.27
N LEU A 261 2.62 -5.89 -2.16
CA LEU A 261 2.87 -6.38 -3.49
C LEU A 261 3.29 -5.22 -4.40
N ARG A 262 3.99 -5.57 -5.47
CA ARG A 262 4.28 -4.67 -6.58
C ARG A 262 4.04 -5.42 -7.88
N SER A 263 3.36 -4.79 -8.82
CA SER A 263 2.99 -5.37 -10.13
C SER A 263 4.17 -5.33 -11.10
N VAL A 264 5.29 -5.95 -10.71
CA VAL A 264 6.53 -6.04 -11.49
C VAL A 264 7.17 -7.42 -11.33
N GLY A 265 8.15 -7.76 -12.19
CA GLY A 265 9.01 -8.93 -11.97
C GLY A 265 8.28 -10.28 -12.01
N GLY A 266 7.18 -10.38 -12.76
CA GLY A 266 6.36 -11.59 -12.87
C GLY A 266 5.21 -11.70 -11.87
N ASN A 267 5.07 -10.72 -10.96
CA ASN A 267 3.86 -10.54 -10.18
C ASN A 267 2.95 -9.52 -10.88
N TYR A 268 1.70 -9.90 -11.17
CA TYR A 268 0.73 -9.06 -11.87
C TYR A 268 -0.55 -8.93 -11.04
N TRP A 269 -0.38 -8.63 -9.75
CA TRP A 269 -1.47 -8.63 -8.77
C TRP A 269 -2.61 -7.69 -9.17
N VAL A 270 -2.31 -6.56 -9.81
CA VAL A 270 -3.33 -5.61 -10.29
C VAL A 270 -4.23 -6.26 -11.34
N GLU A 271 -3.65 -6.91 -12.36
CA GLU A 271 -4.42 -7.63 -13.37
C GLU A 271 -5.26 -8.76 -12.75
N GLN A 272 -4.66 -9.49 -11.80
CA GLN A 272 -5.30 -10.58 -11.08
C GLN A 272 -6.51 -10.10 -10.26
N PHE A 273 -6.36 -8.98 -9.53
CA PHE A 273 -7.44 -8.36 -8.78
C PHE A 273 -8.52 -7.79 -9.70
N VAL A 274 -8.16 -7.12 -10.80
CA VAL A 274 -9.12 -6.62 -11.79
C VAL A 274 -9.94 -7.74 -12.40
N ASN A 275 -9.33 -8.88 -12.72
CA ASN A 275 -10.07 -10.04 -13.21
C ASN A 275 -11.02 -10.61 -12.14
N PHE A 276 -10.58 -10.67 -10.88
CA PHE A 276 -11.43 -11.07 -9.77
C PHE A 276 -12.64 -10.15 -9.58
N ILE A 277 -12.48 -8.83 -9.76
CA ILE A 277 -13.60 -7.87 -9.71
C ILE A 277 -14.63 -8.20 -10.81
N LYS A 278 -14.18 -8.47 -12.04
CA LYS A 278 -15.05 -8.85 -13.16
C LYS A 278 -15.82 -10.14 -12.87
N ASP A 279 -15.15 -11.13 -12.31
CA ASP A 279 -15.75 -12.42 -11.96
C ASP A 279 -16.84 -12.30 -10.89
N LYS A 280 -16.70 -11.35 -9.94
CA LYS A 280 -17.69 -11.13 -8.88
C LYS A 280 -18.89 -10.27 -9.28
N LYS A 281 -18.75 -9.50 -10.36
CA LYS A 281 -19.83 -8.66 -10.92
C LYS A 281 -20.71 -9.40 -11.94
N SER A 282 -20.20 -10.50 -12.50
CA SER A 282 -20.88 -11.37 -13.47
C SER A 282 -21.86 -12.31 -12.77
#